data_AF-A0A1X4IYJ2-F1
#
_entry.id   AF-A0A1X4IYJ2-F1
#
_cell.length_a   1.000
_cell.length_b   1.000
_cell.length_c   1.000
_cell.angle_alpha   90.00
_cell.angle_beta   90.00
_cell.angle_gamma   90.00
#
_symmetry.space_group_name_H-M   'P 1'
#
loop_
_entity.id
_entity.type
_entity.pdbx_description
1 polymer ?
#
loop_
_entity_poly.entity_id
_entity_poly.type
_entity_poly.pdbx_seq_one_letter_code
_entity_poly.pdbx_strand_id
1 'polypeptide(L)'
;MNMTTFRAIVLPLLSVGWVAIAGAAQAVTTLSLAAAPNGGIQQSAQGPCVIGDPSCVSNVLLPEGFTTLPSGGPGSYSNIMSPNYLVSNLRGVLQSDLFNIQIDVNEARGQGAQSLSLFSMSLVGGGLLAEYVAPAGTPIPAVNNPGNGYSDYFLSGFSLAGLAATDRVKFAMSMPIKNGGREQFFLQSVAVPAVPVPAAGLLLLTAAGAMAGLRRRLR
;
A
#
# COMPACT_ATOMS: atom_id res chain seq x y z
N MET A 1 62.55 26.13 -55.35
CA MET A 1 61.21 25.56 -55.48
C MET A 1 60.90 24.85 -54.17
N ASN A 2 60.10 25.47 -53.30
CA ASN A 2 59.79 24.97 -51.96
C ASN A 2 58.53 24.08 -52.01
N MET A 3 58.66 22.83 -51.55
CA MET A 3 57.54 21.91 -51.32
C MET A 3 57.08 22.03 -49.86
N THR A 4 55.96 22.72 -49.63
CA THR A 4 55.27 22.78 -48.33
C THR A 4 54.28 21.62 -48.23
N THR A 5 54.54 20.71 -47.30
CA THR A 5 53.70 19.53 -47.05
C THR A 5 52.68 19.86 -45.95
N PHE A 6 51.38 19.89 -46.30
CA PHE A 6 50.30 20.05 -45.32
C PHE A 6 49.95 18.68 -44.70
N ARG A 7 50.11 18.55 -43.38
CA ARG A 7 49.61 17.40 -42.60
C ARG A 7 48.25 17.76 -42.02
N ALA A 8 47.21 17.05 -42.44
CA ALA A 8 45.87 17.16 -41.88
C ALA A 8 45.79 16.39 -40.55
N ILE A 9 45.43 17.09 -39.47
CA ILE A 9 45.15 16.52 -38.15
C ILE A 9 43.66 16.18 -38.11
N VAL A 10 43.33 14.90 -38.05
CA VAL A 10 41.96 14.40 -37.88
C VAL A 10 41.65 14.34 -36.38
N LEU A 11 40.80 15.23 -35.88
CA LEU A 11 40.24 15.12 -34.51
C LEU A 11 39.13 14.06 -34.50
N PRO A 12 39.12 13.09 -33.56
CA PRO A 12 37.99 12.20 -33.37
C PRO A 12 36.88 12.95 -32.61
N LEU A 13 35.73 13.14 -33.26
CA LEU A 13 34.50 13.55 -32.57
C LEU A 13 34.08 12.43 -31.60
N LEU A 14 34.14 12.70 -30.29
CA LEU A 14 33.48 11.89 -29.27
C LEU A 14 31.96 12.18 -29.34
N SER A 15 31.21 11.27 -29.96
CA SER A 15 29.75 11.26 -29.89
C SER A 15 29.31 10.75 -28.50
N VAL A 16 28.91 11.67 -27.63
CA VAL A 16 28.21 11.34 -26.38
C VAL A 16 26.81 10.84 -26.74
N GLY A 17 26.66 9.52 -26.84
CA GLY A 17 25.37 8.88 -27.04
C GLY A 17 24.50 9.10 -25.80
N TRP A 18 23.43 9.88 -25.96
CA TRP A 18 22.35 9.97 -24.97
C TRP A 18 21.63 8.63 -24.91
N VAL A 19 21.92 7.83 -23.89
CA VAL A 19 21.12 6.66 -23.56
C VAL A 19 19.80 7.16 -22.98
N ALA A 20 18.74 7.13 -23.78
CA ALA A 20 17.39 7.33 -23.28
C ALA A 20 17.04 6.17 -22.34
N ILE A 21 17.05 6.44 -21.03
CA ILE A 21 16.57 5.50 -20.02
C ILE A 21 15.05 5.48 -20.16
N ALA A 22 14.52 4.49 -20.89
CA ALA A 22 13.09 4.21 -20.91
C ALA A 22 12.69 3.80 -19.48
N GLY A 23 12.01 4.68 -18.76
CA GLY A 23 11.42 4.35 -17.48
C GLY A 23 10.37 3.26 -17.66
N ALA A 24 10.53 2.13 -16.97
CA ALA A 24 9.52 1.08 -16.97
C ALA A 24 8.22 1.65 -16.40
N ALA A 25 7.14 1.63 -17.18
CA ALA A 25 5.82 1.96 -16.70
C ALA A 25 5.42 0.93 -15.63
N GLN A 26 5.21 1.39 -14.39
CA GLN A 26 4.69 0.52 -13.34
C GLN A 26 3.23 0.20 -13.65
N ALA A 27 2.88 -1.09 -13.66
CA ALA A 27 1.51 -1.53 -13.83
C ALA A 27 0.69 -1.15 -12.59
N VAL A 28 -0.50 -0.58 -12.81
CA VAL A 28 -1.45 -0.28 -11.73
C VAL A 28 -2.01 -1.59 -11.20
N THR A 29 -1.91 -1.78 -9.88
CA THR A 29 -2.47 -2.97 -9.24
C THR A 29 -3.98 -2.81 -9.03
N THR A 30 -4.77 -3.77 -9.54
CA THR A 30 -6.20 -3.80 -9.24
C THR A 30 -6.44 -4.32 -7.83
N LEU A 31 -7.17 -3.55 -7.03
CA LEU A 31 -7.55 -3.91 -5.67
C LEU A 31 -8.82 -4.77 -5.67
N SER A 32 -8.93 -5.65 -4.67
CA SER A 32 -10.11 -6.50 -4.47
C SER A 32 -10.81 -6.14 -3.16
N LEU A 33 -12.11 -5.83 -3.26
CA LEU A 33 -12.99 -5.59 -2.12
C LEU A 33 -13.67 -6.91 -1.70
N ALA A 34 -13.58 -7.24 -0.42
CA ALA A 34 -14.26 -8.40 0.15
C ALA A 34 -14.81 -8.09 1.54
N ALA A 35 -15.81 -8.87 1.99
CA ALA A 35 -16.31 -8.80 3.35
C ALA A 35 -15.23 -9.29 4.33
N ALA A 36 -15.10 -8.62 5.48
CA ALA A 36 -14.11 -8.97 6.49
C ALA A 36 -14.44 -10.34 7.14
N PRO A 37 -13.45 -11.24 7.29
CA PRO A 37 -13.68 -12.54 7.90
C PRO A 37 -13.92 -12.41 9.41
N ASN A 38 -14.65 -13.37 9.99
CA ASN A 38 -14.78 -13.58 11.45
C ASN A 38 -15.23 -12.35 12.27
N GLY A 39 -16.08 -11.48 11.70
CA GLY A 39 -16.58 -10.29 12.40
C GLY A 39 -15.61 -9.11 12.40
N GLY A 40 -14.59 -9.14 11.53
CA GLY A 40 -13.72 -8.00 11.31
C GLY A 40 -12.53 -7.92 12.23
N ILE A 41 -11.74 -6.86 12.01
CA ILE A 41 -10.59 -6.52 12.82
C ILE A 41 -10.92 -5.23 13.56
N GLN A 42 -10.66 -5.22 14.86
CA GLN A 42 -10.85 -4.03 15.67
C GLN A 42 -9.82 -2.96 15.31
N GLN A 43 -10.27 -1.77 14.97
CA GLN A 43 -9.44 -0.62 14.65
C GLN A 43 -8.45 -0.28 15.77
N SER A 44 -8.91 -0.30 17.04
CA SER A 44 -8.04 0.02 18.17
C SER A 44 -6.90 -0.98 18.36
N ALA A 45 -7.06 -2.20 17.82
CA ALA A 45 -6.06 -3.25 17.89
C ALA A 45 -5.09 -3.21 16.69
N GLN A 46 -5.55 -2.76 15.51
CA GLN A 46 -4.76 -2.85 14.29
C GLN A 46 -4.76 -1.56 13.48
N GLY A 47 -3.56 -0.99 13.40
CA GLY A 47 -3.09 -0.05 12.41
C GLY A 47 -3.75 1.34 12.39
N PRO A 48 -3.01 2.34 11.88
CA PRO A 48 -3.43 3.72 11.86
C PRO A 48 -4.57 3.94 10.86
N CYS A 49 -5.43 4.89 11.19
CA CYS A 49 -6.42 5.44 10.28
C CYS A 49 -5.74 6.23 9.16
N VAL A 50 -6.35 6.22 7.97
CA VAL A 50 -5.91 7.06 6.84
C VAL A 50 -6.98 8.06 6.41
N ILE A 51 -8.25 7.68 6.54
CA ILE A 51 -9.43 8.53 6.29
C ILE A 51 -10.53 8.05 7.25
N GLY A 52 -11.23 8.93 7.96
CA GLY A 52 -12.36 8.48 8.80
C GLY A 52 -12.98 9.50 9.75
N ASP A 53 -13.76 9.02 10.71
CA ASP A 53 -14.31 9.81 11.83
C ASP A 53 -13.20 10.33 12.77
N PRO A 54 -13.33 11.50 13.44
CA PRO A 54 -12.39 11.92 14.49
C PRO A 54 -12.20 10.93 15.63
N SER A 55 -13.17 10.06 15.89
CA SER A 55 -13.10 8.96 16.87
C SER A 55 -12.30 7.75 16.37
N CYS A 56 -11.73 7.81 15.17
CA CYS A 56 -10.85 6.79 14.61
C CYS A 56 -9.58 6.68 15.47
N VAL A 57 -9.63 5.86 16.52
CA VAL A 57 -8.58 5.71 17.53
C VAL A 57 -7.87 4.38 17.33
N SER A 58 -6.57 4.45 17.04
CA SER A 58 -5.69 3.30 16.92
C SER A 58 -4.56 3.41 17.95
N ASN A 59 -4.08 2.25 18.41
CA ASN A 59 -2.91 2.14 19.28
C ASN A 59 -1.61 2.53 18.57
N VAL A 60 -1.61 2.63 17.24
CA VAL A 60 -0.48 3.03 16.42
C VAL A 60 -0.90 4.18 15.52
N LEU A 61 -0.20 5.31 15.59
CA LEU A 61 -0.52 6.51 14.83
C LEU A 61 0.52 6.76 13.73
N LEU A 62 0.06 7.27 12.59
CA LEU A 62 0.95 7.87 11.60
C LEU A 62 1.29 9.30 12.02
N PRO A 63 2.57 9.73 11.92
CA PRO A 63 2.96 11.10 12.22
C PRO A 63 2.17 12.16 11.42
N GLU A 64 1.77 11.81 10.20
CA GLU A 64 1.00 12.68 9.32
C GLU A 64 -0.49 12.75 9.65
N GLY A 65 -0.98 11.93 10.59
CA GLY A 65 -2.39 11.84 10.95
C GLY A 65 -3.25 11.22 9.85
N PHE A 66 -4.53 11.58 9.83
CA PHE A 66 -5.50 11.09 8.85
C PHE A 66 -6.49 12.18 8.45
N THR A 67 -7.17 11.98 7.33
CA THR A 67 -8.21 12.94 6.90
C THR A 67 -9.52 12.65 7.61
N THR A 68 -10.02 13.63 8.35
CA THR A 68 -11.36 13.59 8.92
C THR A 68 -12.41 13.71 7.83
N LEU A 69 -13.34 12.76 7.76
CA LEU A 69 -14.49 12.84 6.88
C LEU A 69 -15.42 14.00 7.30
N PRO A 70 -16.06 14.69 6.34
CA PRO A 70 -17.09 15.67 6.67
C PRO A 70 -18.25 14.98 7.41
N SER A 71 -19.05 15.79 8.10
CA SER A 71 -20.10 15.33 9.02
C SER A 71 -20.94 14.17 8.47
N GLY A 72 -21.34 13.28 9.39
CA GLY A 72 -22.20 12.14 9.09
C GLY A 72 -23.57 12.55 8.53
N GLY A 73 -24.32 11.55 8.08
CA GLY A 73 -25.65 11.64 7.49
C GLY A 73 -25.67 11.29 6.00
N PRO A 74 -26.85 11.16 5.39
CA PRO A 74 -27.00 10.85 3.98
C PRO A 74 -26.28 11.81 3.04
N GLY A 75 -25.67 11.27 1.99
CA GLY A 75 -25.01 12.07 0.96
C GLY A 75 -23.96 11.27 0.19
N SER A 76 -22.86 11.94 -0.13
CA SER A 76 -21.71 11.33 -0.81
C SER A 76 -20.38 11.86 -0.26
N TYR A 77 -19.33 11.08 -0.46
CA TYR A 77 -17.95 11.51 -0.37
C TYR A 77 -17.35 11.47 -1.78
N SER A 78 -16.83 12.59 -2.24
CA SER A 78 -16.23 12.70 -3.57
C SER A 78 -14.77 13.10 -3.44
N ASN A 79 -13.87 12.25 -3.93
CA ASN A 79 -12.42 12.49 -3.99
C ASN A 79 -11.82 12.94 -2.65
N ILE A 80 -12.18 12.25 -1.56
CA ILE A 80 -11.54 12.49 -0.27
C ILE A 80 -10.13 11.91 -0.33
N MET A 81 -9.13 12.73 -0.02
CA MET A 81 -7.72 12.35 -0.02
C MET A 81 -7.19 12.28 1.41
N SER A 82 -6.34 11.31 1.68
CA SER A 82 -5.54 11.27 2.91
C SER A 82 -4.41 12.32 2.89
N PRO A 83 -3.73 12.56 4.02
CA PRO A 83 -2.39 13.14 4.01
C PRO A 83 -1.41 12.35 3.13
N ASN A 84 -0.28 12.98 2.84
CA ASN A 84 0.84 12.37 2.12
C ASN A 84 1.72 11.60 3.10
N TYR A 85 1.69 10.28 3.07
CA TYR A 85 2.47 9.42 3.96
C TYR A 85 3.84 9.10 3.41
N LEU A 86 4.87 9.22 4.25
CA LEU A 86 6.21 8.74 3.91
C LEU A 86 6.21 7.21 3.90
N VAL A 87 6.77 6.59 2.86
CA VAL A 87 6.83 5.12 2.74
C VAL A 87 7.57 4.49 3.91
N SER A 88 8.62 5.14 4.45
CA SER A 88 9.29 4.65 5.65
C SER A 88 8.40 4.61 6.89
N ASN A 89 7.50 5.59 7.07
CA ASN A 89 6.56 5.62 8.19
C ASN A 89 5.54 4.49 8.06
N LEU A 90 4.99 4.29 6.86
CA LEU A 90 4.08 3.18 6.58
C LEU A 90 4.74 1.83 6.85
N ARG A 91 5.96 1.60 6.34
CA ARG A 91 6.72 0.36 6.61
C ARG A 91 7.02 0.16 8.08
N GLY A 92 7.38 1.23 8.80
CA GLY A 92 7.65 1.16 10.24
C GLY A 92 6.42 0.70 11.04
N VAL A 93 5.24 1.19 10.67
CA VAL A 93 3.98 0.83 11.33
C VAL A 93 3.48 -0.55 10.89
N LEU A 94 3.53 -0.87 9.59
CA LEU A 94 3.03 -2.11 9.03
C LEU A 94 3.96 -3.30 9.24
N GLN A 95 5.26 -3.05 9.39
CA GLN A 95 6.31 -4.06 9.41
C GLN A 95 6.26 -5.00 8.18
N SER A 96 5.72 -4.50 7.07
CA SER A 96 5.50 -5.25 5.83
C SER A 96 5.39 -4.26 4.66
N ASP A 97 5.70 -4.73 3.45
CA ASP A 97 5.37 -4.01 2.20
C ASP A 97 3.94 -4.30 1.75
N LEU A 98 3.35 -5.40 2.21
CA LEU A 98 2.00 -5.81 1.85
C LEU A 98 1.01 -5.45 2.96
N PHE A 99 -0.10 -4.85 2.58
CA PHE A 99 -1.12 -4.43 3.52
C PHE A 99 -2.51 -4.41 2.87
N ASN A 100 -3.52 -4.35 3.74
CA ASN A 100 -4.91 -4.15 3.37
C ASN A 100 -5.40 -2.81 3.94
N ILE A 101 -6.46 -2.28 3.32
CA ILE A 101 -7.29 -1.22 3.93
C ILE A 101 -8.54 -1.88 4.49
N GLN A 102 -8.73 -1.78 5.78
CA GLN A 102 -9.92 -2.20 6.49
C GLN A 102 -10.94 -1.06 6.49
N ILE A 103 -12.22 -1.41 6.36
CA ILE A 103 -13.33 -0.47 6.23
C ILE A 103 -14.37 -0.82 7.29
N ASP A 104 -14.56 0.04 8.29
CA ASP A 104 -15.71 0.00 9.22
C ASP A 104 -16.80 0.89 8.64
N VAL A 105 -17.94 0.26 8.33
CA VAL A 105 -19.06 0.89 7.64
C VAL A 105 -20.08 1.36 8.66
N ASN A 106 -20.42 2.64 8.63
CA ASN A 106 -21.35 3.25 9.57
C ASN A 106 -22.71 3.51 8.94
N GLU A 107 -23.38 2.44 8.49
CA GLU A 107 -24.71 2.51 7.89
C GLU A 107 -25.80 2.86 8.93
N ALA A 108 -26.70 3.78 8.59
CA ALA A 108 -27.89 4.01 9.41
C ALA A 108 -28.96 2.95 9.13
N ARG A 109 -29.51 2.39 10.21
CA ARG A 109 -30.54 1.35 10.15
C ARG A 109 -31.72 1.78 9.26
N GLY A 110 -31.99 0.99 8.22
CA GLY A 110 -33.13 1.18 7.32
C GLY A 110 -32.89 2.14 6.15
N GLN A 111 -31.66 2.61 5.94
CA GLN A 111 -31.33 3.54 4.85
C GLN A 111 -30.81 2.86 3.56
N GLY A 112 -30.76 1.53 3.51
CA GLY A 112 -30.26 0.76 2.37
C GLY A 112 -28.74 0.69 2.31
N ALA A 113 -28.20 -0.01 1.30
CA ALA A 113 -26.76 -0.21 1.18
C ALA A 113 -26.00 1.08 0.83
N GLN A 114 -24.83 1.25 1.42
CA GLN A 114 -23.84 2.24 0.99
C GLN A 114 -23.10 1.74 -0.26
N SER A 115 -22.26 2.60 -0.86
CA SER A 115 -21.43 2.19 -2.00
C SER A 115 -20.06 2.85 -1.97
N LEU A 116 -19.04 2.08 -2.31
CA LEU A 116 -17.70 2.56 -2.61
C LEU A 116 -17.49 2.44 -4.11
N SER A 117 -17.25 3.55 -4.80
CA SER A 117 -16.99 3.54 -6.24
C SER A 117 -15.51 3.53 -6.57
N LEU A 118 -14.70 4.13 -5.70
CA LEU A 118 -13.27 4.29 -5.90
C LEU A 118 -12.53 4.18 -4.57
N PHE A 119 -11.43 3.45 -4.58
CA PHE A 119 -10.36 3.62 -3.59
C PHE A 119 -9.02 3.43 -4.27
N SER A 120 -8.05 4.32 -4.04
CA SER A 120 -6.76 4.23 -4.70
C SER A 120 -5.59 4.64 -3.81
N MET A 121 -4.41 4.18 -4.20
CA MET A 121 -3.11 4.62 -3.69
C MET A 121 -2.28 5.16 -4.85
N SER A 122 -1.65 6.31 -4.67
CA SER A 122 -0.82 6.96 -5.69
C SER A 122 0.43 7.58 -5.09
N LEU A 123 1.48 7.73 -5.91
CA LEU A 123 2.65 8.52 -5.54
C LEU A 123 2.32 10.01 -5.54
N VAL A 124 2.85 10.74 -4.57
CA VAL A 124 2.75 12.20 -4.53
C VAL A 124 3.59 12.77 -5.67
N GLY A 125 2.95 13.51 -6.58
CA GLY A 125 3.61 14.04 -7.78
C GLY A 125 3.83 13.00 -8.90
N GLY A 126 3.22 11.81 -8.79
CA GLY A 126 3.44 10.71 -9.73
C GLY A 126 2.19 9.89 -10.05
N GLY A 127 2.43 8.64 -10.48
CA GLY A 127 1.42 7.72 -11.01
C GLY A 127 0.59 6.97 -9.97
N LEU A 128 -0.51 6.41 -10.45
CA LEU A 128 -1.39 5.49 -9.73
C LEU A 128 -0.64 4.18 -9.45
N LEU A 129 -0.67 3.72 -8.21
CA LEU A 129 0.00 2.48 -7.79
C LEU A 129 -1.00 1.32 -7.68
N ALA A 130 -2.14 1.59 -7.04
CA ALA A 130 -3.20 0.61 -6.88
C ALA A 130 -4.57 1.29 -6.90
N GLU A 131 -5.58 0.61 -7.43
CA GLU A 131 -6.92 1.14 -7.53
C GLU A 131 -7.98 0.05 -7.48
N TYR A 132 -9.04 0.34 -6.73
CA TYR A 132 -10.32 -0.30 -6.78
C TYR A 132 -11.26 0.62 -7.54
N VAL A 133 -11.80 0.15 -8.67
CA VAL A 133 -12.93 0.79 -9.35
C VAL A 133 -14.08 -0.20 -9.29
N ALA A 134 -15.17 0.20 -8.68
CA ALA A 134 -16.32 -0.68 -8.52
C ALA A 134 -16.99 -0.94 -9.88
N PRO A 135 -17.22 -2.21 -10.27
CA PRO A 135 -18.08 -2.52 -11.39
C PRO A 135 -19.51 -2.08 -11.05
N ALA A 136 -19.95 -0.94 -11.59
CA ALA A 136 -21.28 -0.35 -11.36
C ALA A 136 -21.63 -0.03 -9.88
N GLY A 137 -20.66 0.45 -9.08
CA GLY A 137 -20.95 0.93 -7.72
C GLY A 137 -21.39 -0.19 -6.78
N THR A 138 -20.53 -1.21 -6.62
CA THR A 138 -20.72 -2.36 -5.71
C THR A 138 -21.35 -1.93 -4.40
N PRO A 139 -22.58 -2.39 -4.11
CA PRO A 139 -23.19 -2.18 -2.82
C PRO A 139 -22.29 -2.75 -1.74
N ILE A 140 -22.10 -1.99 -0.68
CA ILE A 140 -21.50 -2.44 0.57
C ILE A 140 -22.69 -2.69 1.50
N PRO A 141 -23.26 -3.91 1.50
CA PRO A 141 -24.48 -4.18 2.26
C PRO A 141 -24.28 -3.97 3.77
N ALA A 142 -25.39 -3.57 4.39
CA ALA A 142 -25.56 -3.46 5.82
C ALA A 142 -25.03 -4.70 6.54
N VAL A 143 -24.01 -4.50 7.36
CA VAL A 143 -23.64 -5.45 8.42
C VAL A 143 -24.58 -5.30 9.61
N ASN A 144 -24.68 -6.35 10.43
CA ASN A 144 -25.60 -6.38 11.57
C ASN A 144 -25.23 -5.40 12.70
N ASN A 145 -24.02 -4.80 12.71
CA ASN A 145 -23.56 -3.85 13.73
C ASN A 145 -22.63 -2.78 13.13
N PRO A 146 -23.15 -1.84 12.34
CA PRO A 146 -22.33 -0.80 11.69
C PRO A 146 -21.73 0.17 12.70
N GLY A 147 -20.51 0.66 12.42
CA GLY A 147 -19.88 1.75 13.18
C GLY A 147 -19.46 1.37 14.60
N ASN A 148 -19.09 0.11 14.83
CA ASN A 148 -18.70 -0.41 16.15
C ASN A 148 -17.17 -0.44 16.36
N GLY A 149 -16.38 0.09 15.41
CA GLY A 149 -14.93 0.08 15.43
C GLY A 149 -14.30 -1.23 14.94
N TYR A 150 -15.07 -2.14 14.34
CA TYR A 150 -14.59 -3.33 13.66
C TYR A 150 -14.80 -3.20 12.16
N SER A 151 -13.87 -3.75 11.38
CA SER A 151 -14.03 -3.73 9.93
C SER A 151 -15.14 -4.65 9.44
N ASP A 152 -15.93 -4.14 8.52
CA ASP A 152 -16.96 -4.88 7.81
C ASP A 152 -16.45 -5.41 6.47
N TYR A 153 -15.51 -4.66 5.87
CA TYR A 153 -14.91 -4.97 4.58
C TYR A 153 -13.41 -4.70 4.61
N PHE A 154 -12.71 -5.24 3.61
CA PHE A 154 -11.33 -4.89 3.35
C PHE A 154 -11.03 -4.82 1.86
N LEU A 155 -10.09 -3.95 1.52
CA LEU A 155 -9.45 -3.86 0.22
C LEU A 155 -8.07 -4.50 0.31
N SER A 156 -7.82 -5.46 -0.57
CA SER A 156 -6.55 -6.18 -0.66
C SER A 156 -5.83 -5.92 -1.97
N GLY A 157 -4.50 -6.11 -1.95
CA GLY A 157 -3.63 -5.93 -3.12
C GLY A 157 -2.66 -4.75 -3.03
N PHE A 158 -2.64 -4.01 -1.91
CA PHE A 158 -1.68 -2.91 -1.76
C PHE A 158 -0.26 -3.44 -1.52
N SER A 159 0.71 -2.78 -2.15
CA SER A 159 2.12 -3.07 -1.99
C SER A 159 2.96 -1.78 -2.00
N LEU A 160 3.89 -1.68 -1.06
CA LEU A 160 4.95 -0.66 -1.03
C LEU A 160 6.24 -1.16 -1.70
N ALA A 161 6.26 -2.41 -2.20
CA ALA A 161 7.44 -2.99 -2.82
C ALA A 161 7.88 -2.16 -4.03
N GLY A 162 9.19 -1.95 -4.17
CA GLY A 162 9.77 -1.13 -5.23
C GLY A 162 9.73 0.39 -4.97
N LEU A 163 9.05 0.86 -3.92
CA LEU A 163 9.08 2.26 -3.51
C LEU A 163 10.28 2.55 -2.60
N ALA A 164 10.92 3.70 -2.80
CA ALA A 164 11.98 4.19 -1.93
C ALA A 164 11.40 4.62 -0.57
N ALA A 165 12.18 4.49 0.49
CA ALA A 165 11.76 4.90 1.84
C ALA A 165 11.42 6.41 1.94
N THR A 166 11.99 7.22 1.06
CA THR A 166 11.75 8.67 0.93
C THR A 166 10.54 9.03 0.08
N ASP A 167 9.96 8.06 -0.64
CA ASP A 167 8.77 8.31 -1.46
C ASP A 167 7.59 8.65 -0.57
N ARG A 168 6.64 9.40 -1.13
CA ARG A 168 5.38 9.71 -0.46
C ARG A 168 4.22 9.13 -1.25
N VAL A 169 3.30 8.50 -0.55
CA VAL A 169 2.05 7.99 -1.11
C VAL A 169 0.86 8.70 -0.48
N LYS A 170 -0.26 8.72 -1.19
CA LYS A 170 -1.54 9.19 -0.69
C LYS A 170 -2.65 8.24 -1.10
N PHE A 171 -3.70 8.19 -0.29
CA PHE A 171 -4.92 7.46 -0.59
C PHE A 171 -6.01 8.42 -1.05
N ALA A 172 -6.88 7.95 -1.92
CA ALA A 172 -8.08 8.68 -2.32
C ALA A 172 -9.28 7.74 -2.34
N MET A 173 -10.46 8.25 -2.01
CA MET A 173 -11.69 7.47 -2.04
C MET A 173 -12.89 8.29 -2.53
N SER A 174 -13.85 7.59 -3.14
CA SER A 174 -15.17 8.12 -3.46
C SER A 174 -16.25 7.12 -3.07
N MET A 175 -17.24 7.59 -2.31
CA MET A 175 -18.44 6.86 -1.92
C MET A 175 -19.66 7.65 -2.36
N PRO A 176 -20.30 7.29 -3.49
CA PRO A 176 -21.41 8.06 -4.03
C PRO A 176 -22.67 7.95 -3.18
N ILE A 177 -22.77 6.92 -2.33
CA ILE A 177 -23.87 6.74 -1.38
C ILE A 177 -23.28 6.47 0.00
N LYS A 178 -23.52 7.40 0.93
CA LYS A 178 -23.40 7.21 2.38
C LYS A 178 -24.72 7.56 3.04
N ASN A 179 -25.02 6.95 4.18
CA ASN A 179 -26.35 7.13 4.79
C ASN A 179 -26.40 7.10 6.32
N GLY A 180 -25.31 6.79 7.03
CA GLY A 180 -25.26 6.84 8.49
C GLY A 180 -24.18 7.75 9.03
N GLY A 181 -23.35 7.24 9.93
CA GLY A 181 -22.26 8.01 10.50
C GLY A 181 -21.10 8.22 9.53
N ARG A 182 -19.93 8.60 10.06
CA ARG A 182 -18.71 8.65 9.25
C ARG A 182 -18.09 7.27 9.22
N GLU A 183 -17.69 6.86 8.03
CA GLU A 183 -16.98 5.62 7.74
C GLU A 183 -15.54 5.70 8.29
N GLN A 184 -14.86 4.56 8.43
CA GLN A 184 -13.46 4.55 8.86
C GLN A 184 -12.62 3.63 7.96
N PHE A 185 -11.50 4.15 7.49
CA PHE A 185 -10.52 3.44 6.66
C PHE A 185 -9.20 3.38 7.41
N PHE A 186 -8.75 2.18 7.73
CA PHE A 186 -7.56 1.96 8.54
C PHE A 186 -6.69 0.84 7.98
N LEU A 187 -5.40 0.91 8.27
CA LEU A 187 -4.41 0.02 7.71
C LEU A 187 -4.34 -1.30 8.47
N GLN A 188 -4.08 -2.39 7.75
CA GLN A 188 -3.80 -3.69 8.35
C GLN A 188 -2.59 -4.32 7.66
N SER A 189 -1.58 -4.70 8.44
CA SER A 189 -0.45 -5.45 7.90
C SER A 189 -0.90 -6.84 7.43
N VAL A 190 -0.39 -7.27 6.29
CA VAL A 190 -0.52 -8.67 5.86
C VAL A 190 0.74 -9.39 6.28
N ALA A 191 0.58 -10.38 7.16
CA ALA A 191 1.67 -11.26 7.52
C ALA A 191 2.15 -11.99 6.26
N VAL A 192 3.42 -11.78 5.88
CA VAL A 192 4.03 -12.59 4.83
C VAL A 192 4.19 -13.99 5.40
N PRO A 193 3.65 -15.05 4.75
CA PRO A 193 3.88 -16.41 5.20
C PRO A 193 5.38 -16.64 5.32
N ALA A 194 5.85 -17.10 6.47
CA ALA A 194 7.23 -17.51 6.60
C ALA A 194 7.48 -18.60 5.55
N VAL A 195 8.27 -18.28 4.52
CA VAL A 195 8.66 -19.27 3.51
C VAL A 195 9.42 -20.38 4.26
N PRO A 196 8.90 -21.61 4.34
CA PRO A 196 9.63 -22.68 5.00
C PRO A 196 10.96 -22.83 4.26
N VAL A 197 12.07 -22.60 4.95
CA VAL A 197 13.39 -22.84 4.36
C VAL A 197 13.40 -24.32 3.97
N PRO A 198 13.63 -24.68 2.70
CA PRO A 198 13.68 -26.07 2.29
C PRO A 198 14.65 -26.81 3.21
N ALA A 199 14.27 -27.99 3.71
CA ALA A 199 15.08 -28.77 4.65
C ALA A 199 16.54 -28.96 4.20
N ALA A 200 16.79 -28.88 2.89
CA ALA A 200 18.12 -28.84 2.28
C ALA A 200 19.03 -27.71 2.81
N GLY A 201 18.50 -26.52 3.10
CA GLY A 201 19.27 -25.41 3.68
C GLY A 201 19.70 -25.69 5.13
N LEU A 202 18.83 -26.35 5.91
CA LEU A 202 19.15 -26.78 7.27
C LEU A 202 20.15 -27.95 7.28
N LEU A 203 20.04 -28.86 6.31
CA LEU A 203 20.99 -29.97 6.09
C LEU A 203 22.36 -29.47 5.65
N LEU A 204 22.44 -28.44 4.80
CA LEU A 204 23.72 -27.86 4.39
C LEU A 204 24.45 -27.18 5.57
N LEU A 205 23.71 -26.43 6.40
CA LEU A 205 24.28 -25.75 7.57
C LEU A 205 24.77 -26.74 8.64
N THR A 206 23.99 -27.81 8.87
CA THR A 206 24.39 -28.87 9.81
C THR A 206 25.56 -29.70 9.29
N ALA A 207 25.60 -30.02 7.99
CA ALA A 207 26.71 -30.74 7.38
C ALA A 207 28.02 -29.92 7.37
N ALA A 208 27.94 -28.61 7.09
CA ALA A 208 29.09 -27.71 7.14
C ALA A 208 29.66 -27.58 8.57
N GLY A 209 28.78 -27.49 9.58
CA GLY A 209 29.17 -27.48 10.99
C GLY A 209 29.82 -28.80 11.44
N ALA A 210 29.27 -29.94 11.03
CA ALA A 210 29.81 -31.25 11.35
C ALA A 210 31.21 -31.46 10.75
N MET A 211 31.44 -31.05 9.50
CA MET A 211 32.75 -31.15 8.86
C MET A 211 33.78 -30.20 9.48
N ALA A 212 33.39 -28.99 9.88
CA ALA A 212 34.29 -28.08 10.59
C ALA A 212 34.67 -28.59 11.99
N GLY A 213 33.73 -29.22 12.70
CA GLY A 213 33.97 -29.87 14.00
C GLY A 213 34.90 -31.07 13.90
N LEU A 214 34.73 -31.92 12.87
CA LEU A 214 35.60 -33.08 12.64
C LEU A 214 37.04 -32.67 12.32
N ARG A 215 37.21 -31.58 11.55
CA ARG A 215 38.54 -31.06 11.17
C ARG A 215 39.33 -30.48 12.35
N ARG A 216 38.65 -30.06 13.42
CA ARG A 216 39.28 -29.62 14.68
C ARG A 216 39.73 -30.77 15.59
N ARG A 217 39.17 -31.98 15.44
CA ARG A 217 39.57 -33.16 16.23
C ARG A 217 40.74 -33.94 15.63
N LEU A 218 41.06 -33.68 14.36
CA LEU A 218 42.12 -34.36 13.60
C LEU A 218 43.42 -33.53 13.51
N ARG A 219 43.50 -32.40 14.23
CA ARG A 219 44.72 -31.62 14.47
C ARG A 219 45.05 -31.71 15.95
#